data_AF-A0A927SQT9-F1
#
_entry.id   AF-A0A927SQT9-F1
#
_cell.length_a   1.000
_cell.length_b   1.000
_cell.length_c   1.000
_cell.angle_alpha   90.00
_cell.angle_beta   90.00
_cell.angle_gamma   90.00
#
_symmetry.space_group_name_H-M   'P 1'
#
loop_
_entity.id
_entity.type
_entity.pdbx_description
1 polymer ?
#
loop_
_entity_poly.entity_id
_entity_poly.type
_entity_poly.pdbx_seq_one_letter_code
_entity_poly.pdbx_strand_id
1 'polypeptide(L)' 'MEYKIVTVIDEHYAIEKLEEKVNEFIKMGWKPIGGVSIIKLYEYNSRRQASQAMIKD' A
#
# COMPACT_ATOMS: atom_id res chain seq x y z
N MET A 1 -14.74 9.18 -11.62
CA MET A 1 -13.91 9.11 -10.41
C MET A 1 -13.52 7.66 -10.23
N GLU A 2 -12.30 7.32 -10.61
CA GLU A 2 -11.70 6.00 -10.54
C GLU A 2 -11.07 5.78 -9.17
N TYR A 3 -11.21 4.58 -8.61
CA TYR A 3 -10.60 4.18 -7.35
C TYR A 3 -9.64 3.02 -7.58
N LYS A 4 -8.49 3.04 -6.90
CA LYS A 4 -7.50 1.96 -6.94
C LYS A 4 -7.07 1.58 -5.54
N ILE A 5 -6.81 0.29 -5.34
CA ILE A 5 -6.16 -0.22 -4.13
C ILE A 5 -4.72 -0.53 -4.49
N VAL A 6 -3.78 0.20 -3.89
CA VAL A 6 -2.35 -0.06 -4.00
C VAL A 6 -1.97 -1.01 -2.88
N THR A 7 -1.41 -2.17 -3.23
CA THR A 7 -0.91 -3.16 -2.26
C THR A 7 0.57 -3.41 -2.48
N VAL A 8 1.32 -3.54 -1.40
CA VAL A 8 2.72 -3.97 -1.38
C VAL A 8 2.86 -5.16 -0.45
N ILE A 9 3.66 -6.16 -0.85
CA ILE A 9 4.03 -7.31 -0.03
C ILE A 9 5.54 -7.29 0.14
N ASP A 10 6.01 -7.19 1.38
CA ASP A 10 7.44 -7.16 1.71
C ASP A 10 7.69 -7.74 3.10
N GLU A 11 8.87 -8.30 3.35
CA GLU A 11 9.20 -8.92 4.64
C GLU A 11 9.57 -7.90 5.73
N HIS A 12 10.12 -6.75 5.36
CA HIS A 12 10.72 -5.82 6.32
C HIS A 12 10.21 -4.38 6.17
N TYR A 13 9.85 -3.96 4.95
CA TYR A 13 9.59 -2.55 4.62
C TYR A 13 8.30 -2.35 3.81
N ALA A 14 7.25 -3.10 4.14
CA ALA A 14 6.00 -3.06 3.38
C ALA A 14 5.35 -1.67 3.44
N ILE A 15 5.44 -0.97 4.57
CA ILE A 15 4.83 0.36 4.75
C ILE A 15 5.60 1.40 3.94
N GLU A 16 6.92 1.47 4.09
CA GLU A 16 7.78 2.44 3.41
C GLU A 16 7.65 2.32 1.89
N LYS A 17 7.66 1.08 1.37
CA LYS A 17 7.46 0.83 -0.07
C LYS A 17 6.06 1.21 -0.55
N LEU A 18 5.03 1.09 0.30
CA LEU A 18 3.70 1.57 -0.03
C LEU A 18 3.65 3.09 -0.07
N GLU A 19 4.29 3.78 0.88
CA GLU A 19 4.38 5.24 0.90
C GLU A 19 5.07 5.78 -0.35
N GLU A 20 6.18 5.16 -0.78
CA GLU A 20 6.86 5.48 -2.05
C GLU A 20 5.90 5.39 -3.24
N LYS A 21 5.16 4.28 -3.32
CA LYS A 21 4.23 4.01 -4.43
C LYS A 21 3.02 4.95 -4.41
N VAL A 22 2.47 5.26 -3.24
CA VAL A 22 1.39 6.25 -3.08
C VAL A 22 1.87 7.64 -3.48
N ASN A 23 3.11 8.01 -3.15
CA ASN A 23 3.69 9.30 -3.55
C ASN A 23 3.84 9.44 -5.07
N GLU A 24 4.09 8.35 -5.81
CA GLU A 24 4.06 8.37 -7.28
C GLU A 24 2.67 8.73 -7.81
N PHE A 25 1.61 8.15 -7.24
CA PHE A 25 0.23 8.48 -7.61
C PHE A 25 -0.14 9.93 -7.25
N ILE A 26 0.32 10.43 -6.11
CA ILE A 26 0.11 11.82 -5.71
C ILE A 26 0.73 12.78 -6.74
N LYS A 27 1.94 12.47 -7.25
CA LYS A 27 2.58 13.26 -8.32
C LYS A 27 1.77 13.25 -9.63
N MET A 28 0.95 12.22 -9.85
CA MET A 28 0.04 12.11 -11.00
C MET A 28 -1.31 12.81 -10.76
N GLY A 29 -1.52 13.46 -9.61
CA GLY A 29 -2.76 14.17 -9.27
C GLY A 29 -3.77 13.35 -8.47
N TRP A 30 -3.47 12.09 -8.17
CA TRP A 30 -4.34 11.23 -7.39
C TRP A 30 -4.29 11.59 -5.89
N LYS A 31 -5.35 11.25 -5.15
CA LYS A 31 -5.46 11.54 -3.72
C LYS A 31 -5.65 10.26 -2.91
N PRO A 32 -4.87 10.03 -1.84
CA PRO A 32 -5.11 8.91 -0.94
C PRO A 32 -6.44 9.09 -0.20
N ILE A 33 -7.15 7.98 0.00
CA ILE A 33 -8.42 7.85 0.70
C ILE A 33 -8.16 6.97 1.93
N GLY A 34 -8.15 7.58 3.12
CA GLY A 34 -7.85 6.87 4.37
C GLY A 34 -6.34 6.66 4.61
N GLY A 35 -6.02 5.91 5.66
CA GLY A 35 -4.64 5.62 6.09
C GLY A 35 -4.13 4.27 5.60
N VAL A 36 -2.81 4.05 5.74
CA VAL A 36 -2.16 2.77 5.45
C VAL A 36 -2.69 1.69 6.38
N SER A 37 -3.11 0.55 5.81
CA SER A 37 -3.52 -0.63 6.57
C SER A 37 -2.51 -1.76 6.37
N ILE A 38 -2.01 -2.34 7.48
CA ILE A 38 -1.16 -3.52 7.45
C ILE A 38 -2.04 -4.77 7.43
N ILE A 39 -1.86 -5.62 6.43
CA ILE A 39 -2.43 -6.96 6.36
C ILE A 39 -1.33 -7.94 6.79
N LYS A 40 -1.57 -8.71 7.85
CA LYS A 40 -0.70 -9.83 8.23
C LYS A 40 -0.97 -10.99 7.29
N LEU A 41 0.03 -11.40 6.51
CA LEU A 41 -0.05 -12.62 5.72
C LEU A 41 0.35 -13.79 6.62
N TYR A 42 -0.63 -14.63 6.99
CA TYR A 42 -0.37 -15.85 7.74
C TYR A 42 0.09 -16.96 6.78
N GLU A 43 1.32 -16.88 6.29
CA GLU A 43 1.96 -18.03 5.65
C GLU A 43 2.83 -18.75 6.69
N TYR A 44 2.66 -20.06 6.80
CA TYR A 44 3.20 -20.96 7.85
C TYR A 44 4.73 -20.90 8.05
N ASN A 45 5.47 -20.17 7.22
CA ASN A 45 6.92 -19.93 7.33
C ASN A 45 7.38 -18.54 6.80
N SER A 46 6.48 -17.56 6.59
CA SER A 46 6.82 -16.29 5.96
C SER A 46 6.62 -15.11 6.91
N ARG A 47 7.63 -14.26 7.08
CA ARG A 47 7.53 -12.98 7.83
C ARG A 47 6.93 -11.85 6.99
N ARG A 48 6.34 -12.16 5.84
CA ARG A 48 5.81 -11.17 4.90
C ARG A 48 4.68 -10.36 5.53
N GLN A 49 4.81 -9.05 5.41
CA GLN A 49 3.77 -8.08 5.69
C GLN A 49 3.20 -7.60 4.37
N ALA A 50 1.89 -7.43 4.33
CA ALA A 50 1.25 -6.69 3.27
C ALA A 50 0.81 -5.33 3.80
N SER A 51 0.89 -4.30 2.99
CA SER A 51 0.40 -2.96 3.30
C SER A 51 -0.46 -2.49 2.14
N GLN A 52 -1.54 -1.78 2.44
CA GLN A 52 -2.45 -1.28 1.42
C GLN A 52 -2.93 0.15 1.69
N ALA A 53 -3.19 0.88 0.61
CA ALA A 53 -3.82 2.20 0.62
C ALA A 53 -4.82 2.31 -0.54
N MET A 54 -5.93 3.00 -0.30
CA MET A 54 -6.90 3.35 -1.33
C MET A 54 -6.55 4.73 -1.89
N ILE A 55 -6.64 4.89 -3.21
CA ILE A 55 -6.39 6.15 -3.91
C ILE A 55 -7.55 6.46 -4.88
N LYS A 56 -7.78 7.74 -5.16
CA LYS A 56 -8.74 8.22 -6.18
C LYS A 56 -8.09 9.21 -7.15
N ASP A 57 -8.62 9.28 -8.37
CA ASP A 57 -8.31 10.36 -9.32
C ASP A 57 -9.00 11.70 -8.99
#